data_AF-A0A0Z8MGG3-F1
#
_entry.id   AF-A0A0Z8MGG3-F1
#
_cell.length_a   1.000
_cell.length_b   1.000
_cell.length_c   1.000
_cell.angle_alpha   90.00
_cell.angle_beta   90.00
_cell.angle_gamma   90.00
#
_symmetry.space_group_name_H-M   'P 1'
#
loop_
_entity.id
_entity.type
_entity.pdbx_description
1 polymer ?
#
loop_
_entity_poly.entity_id
_entity_poly.type
_entity_poly.pdbx_seq_one_letter_code
_entity_poly.pdbx_strand_id
1 'polypeptide(L)'
;MAEDANGYTVRHGDHYHYIWKSSLQYGQGNTGETIGKKGQITVLDNHSLHTPTTRNNFVPLKSTTEKGHTSTQSNSKKAFPGIDYPTSDGFLFDGSGVQGQTALGLLIGHGTHTHLLPYSHLIGSPWESYIPTQYLETARAEYHSSTSTQVDVEIPLSPQEGGKPNSSVEEEREAKKSYLAENMHVSKEKIKVIETDAGPAFVYPHGDHSHTILIEKVEVGKPIEDPHGDPHAHDKIGMATLKQLGFDDEIIEDILHATADTPFPSNETDSEKMREWLKTVKYLNIGQRKDPLKRAGLDLMPNVEVLGIGFTPIDDVKPILQFKKLKQLWMTSTGVKDYQFLKEIPTLEGIDLSQNGVSDLGFLEEFPNLKVVSAAGNDIEDITILAKLKALESLNLDHNKVTDLSPLADLSQLTAVSLDNNRITDLSALQNKKKLTRLYISLNPQLDISTLKTENLEELTANESNVKDLQFVKNNPNLTSLTLKNNKITELQGIEENEKLVNLDVEGNQIKTLEIEGKQESVVRLNVADNQLKNLEGVNDYKALEDLNASKNDIETLAITEPNKTLKTIDVSENHIPKEELNLNDQKIPSAIAEHFPAVEGGSIENNQPKEVDKEAKESE
;
A
#
# COMPACT_ATOMS: atom_id res chain seq x y z
N MET A 1 -6.20 -5.51 -17.04
CA MET A 1 -7.63 -5.84 -16.88
C MET A 1 -7.76 -7.35 -16.89
N ALA A 2 -8.53 -7.91 -15.97
CA ALA A 2 -8.79 -9.35 -15.86
C ALA A 2 -10.31 -9.59 -15.79
N GLU A 3 -10.80 -10.74 -16.25
CA GLU A 3 -12.24 -11.05 -16.36
C GLU A 3 -12.53 -12.44 -15.80
N ASP A 4 -13.69 -12.59 -15.17
CA ASP A 4 -14.23 -13.89 -14.77
C ASP A 4 -15.71 -14.07 -15.22
N ALA A 5 -16.37 -15.13 -14.78
CA ALA A 5 -17.76 -15.43 -15.16
C ALA A 5 -18.78 -14.34 -14.77
N ASN A 6 -18.49 -13.50 -13.76
CA ASN A 6 -19.44 -12.59 -13.11
C ASN A 6 -19.13 -11.11 -13.33
N GLY A 7 -17.94 -10.72 -13.81
CA GLY A 7 -17.56 -9.31 -13.88
C GLY A 7 -16.18 -9.03 -14.48
N TYR A 8 -15.80 -7.76 -14.42
CA TYR A 8 -14.57 -7.20 -14.98
C TYR A 8 -13.74 -6.52 -13.90
N THR A 9 -12.44 -6.79 -13.86
CA THR A 9 -11.47 -6.20 -12.94
C THR A 9 -10.58 -5.17 -13.63
N VAL A 10 -10.51 -3.98 -13.06
CA VAL A 10 -9.93 -2.81 -13.70
C VAL A 10 -9.05 -2.01 -12.74
N ARG A 11 -7.87 -1.55 -13.16
CA ARG A 11 -6.91 -0.88 -12.27
C ARG A 11 -7.15 0.63 -12.28
N HIS A 12 -7.26 1.30 -11.14
CA HIS A 12 -7.36 2.75 -11.06
C HIS A 12 -6.34 3.32 -10.09
N GLY A 13 -5.50 4.26 -10.54
CA GLY A 13 -4.41 4.84 -9.74
C GLY A 13 -3.51 3.77 -9.11
N ASP A 14 -3.72 3.52 -7.82
CA ASP A 14 -2.98 2.55 -7.01
C ASP A 14 -3.77 1.25 -6.71
N HIS A 15 -5.07 1.17 -7.00
CA HIS A 15 -5.97 0.07 -6.62
C HIS A 15 -6.73 -0.54 -7.81
N TYR A 16 -7.73 -1.39 -7.55
CA TYR A 16 -8.59 -2.01 -8.57
C TYR A 16 -10.08 -1.83 -8.27
N HIS A 17 -10.87 -1.66 -9.31
CA HIS A 17 -12.33 -1.71 -9.30
C HIS A 17 -12.86 -3.00 -9.93
N TYR A 18 -14.05 -3.41 -9.52
CA TYR A 18 -14.76 -4.53 -10.08
C TYR A 18 -16.15 -4.14 -10.58
N ILE A 19 -16.48 -4.52 -11.82
CA ILE A 19 -17.76 -4.20 -12.44
C ILE A 19 -18.51 -5.50 -12.68
N TRP A 20 -19.69 -5.66 -12.08
CA TRP A 20 -20.50 -6.86 -12.30
C TRP A 20 -21.04 -6.91 -13.73
N LYS A 21 -20.99 -8.09 -14.36
CA LYS A 21 -21.66 -8.33 -15.65
C LYS A 21 -23.18 -8.12 -15.55
N SER A 22 -23.77 -8.37 -14.38
CA SER A 22 -25.19 -8.09 -14.10
C SER A 22 -25.47 -6.59 -13.91
N SER A 23 -24.53 -5.78 -13.42
CA SER A 23 -24.68 -4.32 -13.38
C SER A 23 -24.57 -3.66 -14.75
N LEU A 24 -24.10 -4.41 -15.77
CA LEU A 24 -24.21 -4.02 -17.18
C LEU A 24 -25.62 -4.24 -17.77
N GLN A 25 -26.58 -4.66 -16.93
CA GLN A 25 -28.00 -4.50 -17.19
C GLN A 25 -28.62 -3.52 -16.19
N TYR A 26 -28.77 -2.26 -16.61
CA TYR A 26 -30.06 -1.60 -16.51
C TYR A 26 -30.15 -0.49 -17.55
N GLY A 27 -30.83 -0.82 -18.65
CA GLY A 27 -31.26 0.10 -19.68
C GLY A 27 -32.65 -0.26 -20.17
N GLN A 28 -33.58 -0.62 -19.27
CA GLN A 28 -35.02 -0.58 -19.55
C GLN A 28 -35.80 -0.26 -18.26
N GLY A 29 -36.49 0.87 -18.26
CA GLY A 29 -37.46 1.20 -17.23
C GLY A 29 -38.77 0.40 -17.39
N ASN A 30 -39.48 0.17 -16.29
CA ASN A 30 -40.85 0.67 -16.09
C ASN A 30 -41.50 0.23 -14.76
N THR A 31 -42.10 1.22 -14.09
CA THR A 31 -43.41 1.23 -13.39
C THR A 31 -43.84 0.08 -12.45
N GLY A 32 -44.21 0.45 -11.20
CA GLY A 32 -45.35 -0.19 -10.49
C GLY A 32 -45.22 -0.48 -8.98
N GLU A 33 -45.82 0.39 -8.16
CA GLU A 33 -46.55 0.14 -6.88
C GLU A 33 -45.89 -0.53 -5.63
N THR A 34 -45.54 0.36 -4.67
CA THR A 34 -45.95 0.48 -3.25
C THR A 34 -46.12 -0.69 -2.24
N ILE A 35 -45.80 -0.30 -0.98
CA ILE A 35 -46.22 -0.76 0.38
C ILE A 35 -45.18 -1.66 1.08
N GLY A 36 -44.63 -1.37 2.28
CA GLY A 36 -44.78 -0.25 3.22
C GLY A 36 -44.18 -0.57 4.60
N LYS A 37 -44.17 0.45 5.48
CA LYS A 37 -43.90 0.48 6.95
C LYS A 37 -42.42 0.36 7.37
N LYS A 38 -41.78 1.39 7.96
CA LYS A 38 -42.00 2.18 9.21
C LYS A 38 -40.93 1.75 10.23
N GLY A 39 -39.99 2.66 10.50
CA GLY A 39 -39.09 2.65 11.66
C GLY A 39 -38.47 4.03 11.80
N GLN A 40 -38.75 4.69 12.91
CA GLN A 40 -38.56 6.11 13.20
C GLN A 40 -37.18 6.37 13.84
N ILE A 41 -36.50 7.43 13.37
CA ILE A 41 -35.79 8.50 14.11
C ILE A 41 -35.05 8.12 15.42
N THR A 42 -33.74 8.42 15.49
CA THR A 42 -33.20 9.42 16.44
C THR A 42 -31.85 9.99 16.01
N VAL A 43 -31.83 11.31 15.90
CA VAL A 43 -30.66 12.20 15.89
C VAL A 43 -30.01 12.16 17.27
N LEU A 44 -28.68 12.04 17.30
CA LEU A 44 -27.86 12.54 18.39
C LEU A 44 -26.75 13.37 17.79
N ASP A 45 -26.88 14.69 17.96
CA ASP A 45 -25.81 15.66 17.80
C ASP A 45 -24.66 15.30 18.74
N ASN A 46 -23.43 15.37 18.23
CA ASN A 46 -22.29 15.71 19.05
C ASN A 46 -21.33 16.58 18.23
N HIS A 47 -21.44 17.88 18.42
CA HIS A 47 -20.35 18.81 18.15
C HIS A 47 -19.16 18.45 19.02
N SER A 48 -18.03 18.13 18.40
CA SER A 48 -16.70 18.28 19.00
C SER A 48 -15.67 18.51 17.90
N LEU A 49 -14.98 19.64 18.05
CA LEU A 49 -13.91 20.18 17.23
C LEU A 49 -12.93 19.09 16.74
N HIS A 50 -12.86 18.87 15.42
CA HIS A 50 -11.73 18.17 14.81
C HIS A 50 -10.59 19.15 14.55
N THR A 51 -9.51 18.96 15.31
CA THR A 51 -8.16 19.34 14.89
C THR A 51 -7.66 18.26 13.93
N PRO A 52 -7.10 18.58 12.76
CA PRO A 52 -6.55 17.57 11.86
C PRO A 52 -5.18 17.11 12.38
N THR A 53 -5.09 15.85 12.80
CA THR A 53 -3.83 15.14 13.00
C THR A 53 -3.31 14.66 11.65
N THR A 54 -2.21 15.25 11.20
CA THR A 54 -1.44 14.85 10.01
C THR A 54 -0.75 13.51 10.25
N ARG A 55 -1.25 12.42 9.65
CA ARG A 55 -0.50 11.16 9.46
C ARG A 55 0.21 11.22 8.10
N ASN A 56 1.52 11.48 8.12
CA ASN A 56 2.38 11.39 6.94
C ASN A 56 2.81 9.94 6.73
N ASN A 57 2.33 9.30 5.65
CA ASN A 57 2.83 8.03 5.12
C ASN A 57 3.60 8.32 3.83
N PHE A 58 4.90 8.02 3.79
CA PHE A 58 5.75 8.01 2.60
C PHE A 58 6.06 6.55 2.23
N VAL A 59 6.01 6.19 0.94
CA VAL A 59 6.44 4.87 0.40
C VAL A 59 7.37 5.11 -0.80
N PRO A 60 8.57 4.47 -0.92
CA PRO A 60 9.49 4.69 -2.04
C PRO A 60 9.24 3.75 -3.25
N LEU A 61 9.49 4.25 -4.48
CA LEU A 61 9.43 3.51 -5.75
C LEU A 61 10.82 3.05 -6.24
N LYS A 62 10.91 1.81 -6.78
CA LYS A 62 12.09 1.20 -7.43
C LYS A 62 12.21 1.57 -8.93
N SER A 63 13.44 1.74 -9.45
CA SER A 63 13.78 1.52 -10.89
C SER A 63 15.20 0.97 -11.06
N THR A 64 15.44 0.18 -12.13
CA THR A 64 16.53 -0.79 -12.31
C THR A 64 17.49 -0.50 -13.47
N THR A 65 18.73 -1.02 -13.38
CA THR A 65 19.60 -1.71 -14.39
C THR A 65 21.02 -1.81 -13.78
N GLU A 66 21.84 -2.88 -13.78
CA GLU A 66 22.07 -4.07 -14.61
C GLU A 66 22.78 -5.21 -13.83
N LYS A 67 22.52 -6.47 -14.27
CA LYS A 67 23.35 -7.70 -14.34
C LYS A 67 24.08 -8.28 -13.10
N GLY A 68 23.48 -9.35 -12.59
CA GLY A 68 24.12 -10.69 -12.61
C GLY A 68 24.81 -11.15 -11.32
N HIS A 69 24.04 -11.67 -10.35
CA HIS A 69 24.30 -12.94 -9.67
C HIS A 69 23.12 -13.28 -8.73
N THR A 70 22.90 -14.58 -8.57
CA THR A 70 21.80 -15.25 -7.86
C THR A 70 21.67 -14.84 -6.40
N SER A 71 20.50 -14.35 -5.96
CA SER A 71 20.23 -14.05 -4.54
C SER A 71 18.77 -14.34 -4.13
N THR A 72 18.65 -15.09 -3.04
CA THR A 72 17.45 -15.47 -2.27
C THR A 72 16.79 -14.26 -1.60
N GLN A 73 15.45 -14.22 -1.58
CA GLN A 73 14.63 -13.01 -1.39
C GLN A 73 14.07 -12.85 0.03
N SER A 74 14.35 -11.69 0.63
CA SER A 74 13.79 -11.11 1.85
C SER A 74 12.32 -10.65 1.64
N ASN A 75 11.39 -11.12 2.48
CA ASN A 75 9.95 -10.77 2.44
C ASN A 75 9.62 -9.58 3.37
N SER A 76 9.77 -8.35 2.90
CA SER A 76 9.09 -7.18 3.50
C SER A 76 7.59 -7.26 3.22
N LYS A 77 6.72 -7.05 4.23
CA LYS A 77 5.26 -7.07 4.02
C LYS A 77 4.88 -5.98 3.01
N LYS A 78 4.34 -6.37 1.85
CA LYS A 78 3.93 -5.40 0.83
C LYS A 78 2.73 -4.63 1.37
N ALA A 79 2.82 -3.30 1.37
CA ALA A 79 1.73 -2.42 1.81
C ALA A 79 0.87 -2.04 0.61
N PHE A 80 -0.43 -2.29 0.71
CA PHE A 80 -1.35 -2.14 -0.41
C PHE A 80 -2.37 -1.01 -0.18
N PRO A 81 -2.63 -0.21 -1.21
CA PRO A 81 -3.67 0.81 -1.18
C PRO A 81 -5.04 0.15 -1.07
N GLY A 82 -5.92 0.76 -0.28
CA GLY A 82 -7.23 0.21 0.08
C GLY A 82 -7.19 -0.79 1.23
N ILE A 83 -6.01 -1.20 1.71
CA ILE A 83 -5.83 -2.10 2.86
C ILE A 83 -5.01 -1.42 3.97
N ASP A 84 -3.80 -1.00 3.65
CA ASP A 84 -2.86 -0.43 4.62
C ASP A 84 -2.90 1.10 4.64
N TYR A 85 -3.31 1.73 3.54
CA TYR A 85 -3.51 3.16 3.40
C TYR A 85 -4.65 3.45 2.41
N PRO A 86 -5.33 4.60 2.55
CA PRO A 86 -6.41 4.95 1.63
C PRO A 86 -5.91 4.97 0.19
N THR A 87 -6.72 4.43 -0.72
CA THR A 87 -6.52 4.55 -2.15
C THR A 87 -6.59 6.02 -2.60
N SER A 88 -6.26 6.27 -3.86
CA SER A 88 -6.41 7.60 -4.47
C SER A 88 -7.83 8.18 -4.43
N ASP A 89 -8.89 7.35 -4.40
CA ASP A 89 -10.30 7.78 -4.23
C ASP A 89 -10.76 7.81 -2.75
N GLY A 90 -9.82 7.63 -1.81
CA GLY A 90 -10.08 7.68 -0.36
C GLY A 90 -10.63 6.39 0.26
N PHE A 91 -10.76 5.32 -0.53
CA PHE A 91 -11.20 4.01 -0.05
C PHE A 91 -10.14 3.38 0.87
N LEU A 92 -10.55 2.98 2.07
CA LEU A 92 -9.76 2.17 2.98
C LEU A 92 -10.68 1.09 3.56
N PHE A 93 -10.33 -0.16 3.34
CA PHE A 93 -11.17 -1.29 3.73
C PHE A 93 -11.15 -1.49 5.25
N ASP A 94 -12.31 -1.28 5.86
CA ASP A 94 -12.52 -1.38 7.31
C ASP A 94 -13.14 -2.71 7.75
N GLY A 95 -13.24 -3.68 6.83
CA GLY A 95 -13.87 -4.99 7.07
C GLY A 95 -15.37 -5.03 6.79
N SER A 96 -15.98 -3.91 6.39
CA SER A 96 -17.41 -3.80 6.06
C SER A 96 -17.66 -3.56 4.57
N GLY A 97 -18.91 -3.71 4.11
CA GLY A 97 -19.28 -3.41 2.71
C GLY A 97 -18.90 -4.46 1.67
N VAL A 98 -18.56 -5.69 2.08
CA VAL A 98 -18.35 -6.82 1.16
C VAL A 98 -19.64 -7.17 0.43
N GLN A 99 -19.62 -7.08 -0.89
CA GLN A 99 -20.76 -7.36 -1.78
C GLN A 99 -20.65 -8.73 -2.46
N GLY A 100 -19.44 -9.31 -2.56
CA GLY A 100 -19.20 -10.59 -3.22
C GLY A 100 -17.72 -10.97 -3.33
N GLN A 101 -17.45 -12.06 -4.05
CA GLN A 101 -16.12 -12.66 -4.21
C GLN A 101 -15.92 -13.16 -5.65
N THR A 102 -14.66 -13.22 -6.10
CA THR A 102 -14.25 -13.62 -7.46
C THR A 102 -13.08 -14.60 -7.39
N ALA A 103 -12.54 -15.05 -8.53
CA ALA A 103 -11.28 -15.81 -8.52
C ALA A 103 -10.05 -14.94 -8.19
N LEU A 104 -10.17 -13.62 -8.27
CA LEU A 104 -9.05 -12.68 -8.16
C LEU A 104 -9.02 -11.95 -6.80
N GLY A 105 -10.17 -11.75 -6.16
CA GLY A 105 -10.27 -10.90 -4.97
C GLY A 105 -11.68 -10.67 -4.43
N LEU A 106 -11.77 -9.89 -3.34
CA LEU A 106 -13.02 -9.45 -2.73
C LEU A 106 -13.63 -8.24 -3.43
N LEU A 107 -14.96 -8.20 -3.46
CA LEU A 107 -15.73 -7.11 -4.04
C LEU A 107 -16.31 -6.24 -2.93
N ILE A 108 -15.84 -5.00 -2.82
CA ILE A 108 -16.22 -4.09 -1.74
C ILE A 108 -16.95 -2.87 -2.31
N GLY A 109 -18.16 -2.58 -1.82
CA GLY A 109 -18.87 -1.36 -2.20
C GLY A 109 -18.24 -0.11 -1.58
N HIS A 110 -17.97 0.91 -2.38
CA HIS A 110 -17.50 2.23 -1.96
C HIS A 110 -18.29 3.30 -2.70
N GLY A 111 -19.14 4.05 -1.99
CA GLY A 111 -20.01 5.06 -2.62
C GLY A 111 -20.93 4.45 -3.68
N THR A 112 -20.74 4.82 -4.94
CA THR A 112 -21.53 4.35 -6.10
C THR A 112 -20.85 3.26 -6.93
N HIS A 113 -19.65 2.80 -6.55
CA HIS A 113 -18.87 1.80 -7.29
C HIS A 113 -18.35 0.68 -6.38
N THR A 114 -17.68 -0.31 -6.98
CA THR A 114 -17.17 -1.50 -6.27
C THR A 114 -15.67 -1.63 -6.50
N HIS A 115 -14.90 -1.75 -5.44
CA HIS A 115 -13.47 -2.07 -5.45
C HIS A 115 -13.26 -3.58 -5.58
N LEU A 116 -12.25 -4.00 -6.34
CA LEU A 116 -11.65 -5.32 -6.20
C LEU A 116 -10.46 -5.18 -5.27
N LEU A 117 -10.48 -5.89 -4.15
CA LEU A 117 -9.29 -6.12 -3.32
C LEU A 117 -8.69 -7.47 -3.72
N PRO A 118 -7.56 -7.51 -4.45
CA PRO A 118 -6.92 -8.76 -4.81
C PRO A 118 -6.64 -9.60 -3.56
N TYR A 119 -6.84 -10.92 -3.64
CA TYR A 119 -6.59 -11.78 -2.49
C TYR A 119 -5.13 -11.69 -2.04
N SER A 120 -4.20 -11.55 -2.98
CA SER A 120 -2.78 -11.32 -2.68
C SER A 120 -2.53 -10.04 -1.87
N HIS A 121 -3.41 -9.04 -1.96
CA HIS A 121 -3.30 -7.81 -1.16
C HIS A 121 -3.86 -7.97 0.26
N LEU A 122 -4.71 -8.98 0.46
CA LEU A 122 -5.24 -9.31 1.79
C LEU A 122 -4.28 -10.21 2.58
N ILE A 123 -3.30 -10.83 1.91
CA ILE A 123 -2.25 -11.64 2.55
C ILE A 123 -1.46 -10.78 3.54
N GLY A 124 -1.49 -11.20 4.79
CA GLY A 124 -0.91 -10.52 5.94
C GLY A 124 -1.78 -9.38 6.50
N SER A 125 -2.92 -9.03 5.92
CA SER A 125 -3.83 -8.01 6.45
C SER A 125 -4.78 -8.57 7.52
N PRO A 126 -5.41 -7.73 8.38
CA PRO A 126 -6.48 -8.19 9.29
C PRO A 126 -7.66 -8.90 8.61
N TRP A 127 -7.73 -8.78 7.28
CA TRP A 127 -8.81 -9.29 6.44
C TRP A 127 -8.38 -10.49 5.58
N GLU A 128 -7.19 -11.09 5.81
CA GLU A 128 -6.75 -12.31 5.10
C GLU A 128 -7.78 -13.44 5.20
N SER A 129 -8.52 -13.51 6.30
CA SER A 129 -9.59 -14.49 6.54
C SER A 129 -10.76 -14.40 5.55
N TYR A 130 -10.86 -13.30 4.81
CA TYR A 130 -11.87 -13.15 3.76
C TYR A 130 -11.44 -13.80 2.44
N ILE A 131 -10.20 -14.29 2.30
CA ILE A 131 -9.73 -15.06 1.14
C ILE A 131 -10.31 -16.49 1.20
N PRO A 132 -11.04 -16.95 0.17
CA PRO A 132 -11.48 -18.34 0.10
C PRO A 132 -10.29 -19.29 -0.01
N THR A 133 -10.32 -20.39 0.75
CA THR A 133 -9.24 -21.39 0.86
C THR A 133 -8.69 -21.84 -0.50
N GLN A 134 -9.56 -22.03 -1.50
CA GLN A 134 -9.17 -22.46 -2.84
C GLN A 134 -8.30 -21.45 -3.63
N TYR A 135 -8.25 -20.18 -3.21
CA TYR A 135 -7.43 -19.14 -3.83
C TYR A 135 -6.26 -18.68 -2.95
N LEU A 136 -6.18 -19.18 -1.71
CA LEU A 136 -5.21 -18.73 -0.71
C LEU A 136 -3.77 -19.02 -1.14
N GLU A 137 -3.49 -20.22 -1.66
CA GLU A 137 -2.15 -20.56 -2.15
C GLU A 137 -1.73 -19.72 -3.36
N THR A 138 -2.66 -19.44 -4.27
CA THR A 138 -2.37 -18.61 -5.46
C THR A 138 -2.13 -17.17 -5.05
N ALA A 139 -2.94 -16.64 -4.13
CA ALA A 139 -2.78 -15.31 -3.55
C ALA A 139 -1.44 -15.15 -2.82
N ARG A 140 -1.01 -16.17 -2.05
CA ARG A 140 0.29 -16.20 -1.37
C ARG A 140 1.44 -16.23 -2.38
N ALA A 141 1.35 -17.06 -3.41
CA ALA A 141 2.36 -17.11 -4.47
C ALA A 141 2.51 -15.76 -5.21
N GLU A 142 1.40 -15.11 -5.54
CA GLU A 142 1.39 -13.78 -6.15
C GLU A 142 1.99 -12.71 -5.23
N TYR A 143 1.59 -12.72 -3.96
CA TYR A 143 2.11 -11.84 -2.93
C TYR A 143 3.64 -11.96 -2.78
N HIS A 144 4.21 -13.16 -2.94
CA HIS A 144 5.64 -13.42 -2.78
C HIS A 144 6.50 -13.31 -4.07
N SER A 145 5.94 -13.04 -5.25
CA SER A 145 6.73 -12.88 -6.49
C SER A 145 7.41 -11.49 -6.60
N SER A 146 8.61 -11.46 -7.20
CA SER A 146 9.55 -10.31 -7.24
C SER A 146 9.70 -9.61 -8.60
N THR A 147 8.90 -9.99 -9.59
CA THR A 147 8.83 -9.33 -10.89
C THR A 147 7.53 -8.57 -11.03
N SER A 148 7.62 -7.25 -11.21
CA SER A 148 6.68 -6.55 -12.08
C SER A 148 7.01 -6.95 -13.52
N THR A 149 6.61 -8.16 -13.89
CA THR A 149 6.34 -8.51 -15.29
C THR A 149 4.85 -8.69 -15.37
N GLN A 150 4.25 -8.02 -16.36
CA GLN A 150 3.01 -8.46 -16.95
C GLN A 150 2.99 -9.99 -16.98
N VAL A 151 2.03 -10.60 -16.29
CA VAL A 151 1.69 -11.98 -16.57
C VAL A 151 0.59 -11.91 -17.63
N ASP A 152 1.00 -11.90 -18.89
CA ASP A 152 0.28 -12.68 -19.89
C ASP A 152 0.47 -14.14 -19.46
N VAL A 153 -0.53 -14.75 -18.80
CA VAL A 153 -0.57 -16.21 -18.65
C VAL A 153 -1.05 -16.76 -19.99
N GLU A 154 -0.13 -17.24 -20.80
CA GLU A 154 -0.43 -18.28 -21.78
C GLU A 154 -0.68 -19.59 -21.01
N ILE A 155 -1.92 -20.09 -21.08
CA ILE A 155 -2.31 -21.40 -20.54
C ILE A 155 -1.79 -22.48 -21.51
N PRO A 156 -1.17 -23.58 -21.05
CA PRO A 156 -0.75 -24.66 -21.93
C PRO A 156 -1.96 -25.34 -22.56
N LEU A 157 -2.07 -25.25 -23.88
CA LEU A 157 -2.98 -26.08 -24.67
C LEU A 157 -2.41 -27.51 -24.73
N SER A 158 -3.13 -28.47 -24.14
CA SER A 158 -3.08 -29.86 -24.60
C SER A 158 -4.16 -30.09 -25.66
N PRO A 159 -3.91 -30.97 -26.64
CA PRO A 159 -4.51 -30.89 -27.96
C PRO A 159 -5.94 -31.44 -27.97
N GLN A 160 -6.85 -30.70 -28.61
CA GLN A 160 -8.03 -31.31 -29.23
C GLN A 160 -8.23 -30.78 -30.64
N GLU A 161 -8.40 -31.73 -31.56
CA GLU A 161 -8.69 -31.56 -32.98
C GLU A 161 -10.03 -30.85 -33.21
N GLY A 162 -10.11 -30.05 -34.29
CA GLY A 162 -11.35 -29.91 -35.07
C GLY A 162 -11.76 -28.50 -35.52
N GLY A 163 -11.53 -28.19 -36.81
CA GLY A 163 -12.40 -27.30 -37.61
C GLY A 163 -11.91 -25.87 -37.89
N LYS A 164 -11.69 -25.52 -39.17
CA LYS A 164 -11.44 -24.14 -39.66
C LYS A 164 -12.77 -23.34 -39.82
N PRO A 165 -12.86 -22.04 -39.45
CA PRO A 165 -14.02 -21.18 -39.79
C PRO A 165 -13.77 -20.11 -40.89
N ASN A 166 -14.87 -19.48 -41.35
CA ASN A 166 -15.16 -18.76 -42.62
C ASN A 166 -14.78 -17.25 -42.64
N SER A 167 -14.46 -16.67 -43.82
CA SER A 167 -13.81 -15.34 -43.98
C SER A 167 -14.67 -14.07 -43.82
N SER A 168 -16.00 -14.12 -43.92
CA SER A 168 -16.86 -12.90 -43.91
C SER A 168 -17.11 -12.31 -42.52
N VAL A 169 -16.99 -13.12 -41.47
CA VAL A 169 -17.23 -12.71 -40.07
C VAL A 169 -16.02 -11.94 -39.52
N GLU A 170 -14.82 -12.29 -39.98
CA GLU A 170 -13.57 -11.66 -39.55
C GLU A 170 -13.44 -10.22 -40.07
N GLU A 171 -13.90 -9.96 -41.30
CA GLU A 171 -13.89 -8.62 -41.89
C GLU A 171 -14.85 -7.66 -41.16
N GLU A 172 -16.06 -8.13 -40.79
CA GLU A 172 -17.02 -7.33 -40.00
C GLU A 172 -16.46 -7.04 -38.59
N ARG A 173 -15.82 -8.03 -37.98
CA ARG A 173 -15.19 -7.91 -36.66
C ARG A 173 -14.07 -6.86 -36.67
N GLU A 174 -13.20 -6.90 -37.67
CA GLU A 174 -12.11 -5.94 -37.80
C GLU A 174 -12.59 -4.50 -38.08
N ALA A 175 -13.70 -4.32 -38.79
CA ALA A 175 -14.31 -3.01 -38.98
C ALA A 175 -14.85 -2.42 -37.66
N LYS A 176 -15.57 -3.21 -36.87
CA LYS A 176 -16.10 -2.80 -35.55
C LYS A 176 -14.98 -2.50 -34.54
N LYS A 177 -13.91 -3.30 -34.57
CA LYS A 177 -12.70 -3.07 -33.76
C LYS A 177 -12.02 -1.75 -34.08
N SER A 178 -11.90 -1.41 -35.37
CA SER A 178 -11.32 -0.15 -35.82
C SER A 178 -12.17 1.05 -35.40
N TYR A 179 -13.49 0.92 -35.53
CA TYR A 179 -14.44 1.95 -35.12
C TYR A 179 -14.40 2.23 -33.61
N LEU A 180 -14.33 1.17 -32.79
CA LEU A 180 -14.19 1.29 -31.33
C LEU A 180 -12.86 1.97 -30.93
N ALA A 181 -11.76 1.60 -31.56
CA ALA A 181 -10.44 2.19 -31.33
C ALA A 181 -10.42 3.70 -31.57
N GLU A 182 -11.03 4.15 -32.67
CA GLU A 182 -11.11 5.57 -33.03
C GLU A 182 -11.99 6.36 -32.04
N ASN A 183 -13.15 5.82 -31.67
CA ASN A 183 -14.08 6.51 -30.74
C ASN A 183 -13.51 6.61 -29.31
N MET A 184 -12.75 5.61 -28.87
CA MET A 184 -12.18 5.55 -27.51
C MET A 184 -10.75 6.11 -27.43
N HIS A 185 -10.24 6.69 -28.53
CA HIS A 185 -8.89 7.25 -28.62
C HIS A 185 -7.77 6.28 -28.21
N VAL A 186 -7.97 4.98 -28.48
CA VAL A 186 -7.03 3.92 -28.11
C VAL A 186 -6.50 3.20 -29.34
N SER A 187 -5.25 2.74 -29.27
CA SER A 187 -4.65 2.00 -30.38
C SER A 187 -5.39 0.67 -30.58
N LYS A 188 -5.73 0.37 -31.84
CA LYS A 188 -6.47 -0.83 -32.24
C LYS A 188 -5.76 -2.12 -31.80
N GLU A 189 -4.43 -2.08 -31.74
CA GLU A 189 -3.56 -3.18 -31.28
C GLU A 189 -3.75 -3.49 -29.79
N LYS A 190 -4.22 -2.53 -28.99
CA LYS A 190 -4.53 -2.72 -27.57
C LYS A 190 -5.92 -3.28 -27.32
N ILE A 191 -6.75 -3.40 -28.36
CA ILE A 191 -8.07 -4.02 -28.25
C ILE A 191 -7.95 -5.53 -28.44
N LYS A 192 -8.25 -6.31 -27.41
CA LYS A 192 -8.26 -7.78 -27.44
C LYS A 192 -9.67 -8.28 -27.77
N VAL A 193 -9.76 -9.42 -28.45
CA VAL A 193 -11.04 -10.13 -28.66
C VAL A 193 -11.06 -11.30 -27.69
N ILE A 194 -12.17 -11.48 -27.00
CA ILE A 194 -12.40 -12.57 -26.07
C ILE A 194 -13.70 -13.29 -26.41
N GLU A 195 -13.83 -14.52 -25.95
CA GLU A 195 -15.08 -15.28 -26.03
C GLU A 195 -15.77 -15.26 -24.66
N THR A 196 -17.06 -14.91 -24.63
CA THR A 196 -17.88 -14.90 -23.43
C THR A 196 -19.11 -15.80 -23.61
N ASP A 197 -19.78 -16.17 -22.52
CA ASP A 197 -21.02 -16.97 -22.58
C ASP A 197 -22.16 -16.28 -23.38
N ALA A 198 -22.05 -14.97 -23.61
CA ALA A 198 -22.98 -14.15 -24.41
C ALA A 198 -22.50 -13.90 -25.85
N GLY A 199 -21.35 -14.47 -26.25
CA GLY A 199 -20.73 -14.29 -27.57
C GLY A 199 -19.42 -13.49 -27.52
N PRO A 200 -18.76 -13.29 -28.67
CA PRO A 200 -17.45 -12.64 -28.73
C PRO A 200 -17.54 -11.15 -28.38
N ALA A 201 -16.55 -10.65 -27.64
CA ALA A 201 -16.47 -9.27 -27.13
C ALA A 201 -15.12 -8.61 -27.42
N PHE A 202 -15.11 -7.28 -27.50
CA PHE A 202 -13.88 -6.47 -27.50
C PHE A 202 -13.55 -6.03 -26.09
N VAL A 203 -12.30 -6.21 -25.67
CA VAL A 203 -11.70 -5.63 -24.48
C VAL A 203 -10.76 -4.51 -24.90
N TYR A 204 -10.99 -3.28 -24.46
CA TYR A 204 -10.19 -2.12 -24.85
C TYR A 204 -9.79 -1.28 -23.64
N PRO A 205 -8.58 -0.70 -23.59
CA PRO A 205 -8.20 0.22 -22.52
C PRO A 205 -8.98 1.53 -22.62
N HIS A 206 -9.34 2.10 -21.47
CA HIS A 206 -10.00 3.40 -21.35
C HIS A 206 -9.57 4.01 -20.02
N GLY A 207 -9.07 5.25 -20.02
CA GLY A 207 -8.41 5.83 -18.84
C GLY A 207 -7.23 4.97 -18.35
N ASP A 208 -7.21 4.67 -17.06
CA ASP A 208 -6.21 3.80 -16.42
C ASP A 208 -6.61 2.32 -16.34
N HIS A 209 -7.77 1.99 -16.89
CA HIS A 209 -8.42 0.70 -16.75
C HIS A 209 -8.83 0.20 -18.16
N SER A 210 -9.71 -0.80 -18.31
CA SER A 210 -10.16 -1.28 -19.61
C SER A 210 -11.63 -1.70 -19.52
N HIS A 211 -12.29 -1.85 -20.66
CA HIS A 211 -13.71 -2.11 -20.77
C HIS A 211 -13.99 -3.19 -21.78
N THR A 212 -15.13 -3.86 -21.60
CA THR A 212 -15.55 -4.93 -22.49
C THR A 212 -16.92 -4.63 -23.09
N ILE A 213 -17.01 -4.72 -24.41
CA ILE A 213 -18.25 -4.53 -25.17
C ILE A 213 -18.47 -5.71 -26.13
N LEU A 214 -19.65 -6.32 -26.10
CA LEU A 214 -20.00 -7.39 -27.04
C LEU A 214 -19.86 -6.90 -28.48
N ILE A 215 -19.25 -7.69 -29.36
CA ILE A 215 -19.00 -7.29 -30.75
C ILE A 215 -20.33 -7.03 -31.48
N GLU A 216 -21.38 -7.77 -31.13
CA GLU A 216 -22.74 -7.54 -31.65
C GLU A 216 -23.34 -6.18 -31.24
N LYS A 217 -22.90 -5.58 -30.13
CA LYS A 217 -23.37 -4.27 -29.65
C LYS A 217 -22.59 -3.10 -30.25
N VAL A 218 -21.48 -3.35 -30.94
CA VAL A 218 -20.75 -2.31 -31.67
C VAL A 218 -21.37 -2.15 -33.05
N GLU A 219 -22.20 -1.14 -33.22
CA GLU A 219 -22.75 -0.75 -34.51
C GLU A 219 -21.93 0.41 -35.11
N VAL A 220 -21.24 0.13 -36.23
CA VAL A 220 -20.43 1.14 -36.92
C VAL A 220 -21.32 2.31 -37.36
N GLY A 221 -20.97 3.53 -36.93
CA GLY A 221 -21.73 4.75 -37.20
C GLY A 221 -22.70 5.18 -36.11
N LYS A 222 -22.82 4.43 -34.99
CA LYS A 222 -23.54 4.87 -33.78
C LYS A 222 -22.58 5.20 -32.62
N PRO A 223 -22.91 6.15 -31.72
CA PRO A 223 -22.08 6.45 -30.56
C PRO A 223 -21.92 5.23 -29.65
N ILE A 224 -20.73 5.07 -29.05
CA ILE A 224 -20.42 4.03 -28.06
C ILE A 224 -20.45 4.69 -26.67
N GLU A 225 -21.26 4.16 -25.75
CA GLU A 225 -21.44 4.71 -24.39
C GLU A 225 -20.23 4.42 -23.49
N ASP A 226 -19.85 5.40 -22.65
CA ASP A 226 -18.79 5.27 -21.63
C ASP A 226 -19.24 4.32 -20.50
N PRO A 227 -18.51 3.25 -20.19
CA PRO A 227 -18.95 2.23 -19.22
C PRO A 227 -18.73 2.58 -17.76
N HIS A 228 -17.95 3.62 -17.43
CA HIS A 228 -18.08 4.29 -16.14
C HIS A 228 -19.17 5.33 -16.31
N GLY A 229 -20.36 5.10 -15.76
CA GLY A 229 -21.25 6.23 -15.53
C GLY A 229 -20.40 7.32 -14.86
N ASP A 230 -20.32 8.49 -15.49
CA ASP A 230 -19.41 9.58 -15.12
C ASP A 230 -19.36 9.66 -13.57
N PRO A 231 -18.24 9.32 -12.90
CA PRO A 231 -18.17 9.32 -11.42
C PRO A 231 -18.43 10.74 -10.88
N HIS A 232 -18.18 11.72 -11.73
CA HIS A 232 -18.46 13.13 -11.58
C HIS A 232 -19.78 13.54 -12.24
N ALA A 233 -20.70 12.60 -12.53
CA ALA A 233 -22.03 12.89 -13.05
C ALA A 233 -22.79 13.84 -12.12
N HIS A 234 -22.57 13.71 -10.81
CA HIS A 234 -23.12 14.60 -9.80
C HIS A 234 -22.42 15.97 -9.76
N ASP A 235 -21.16 16.04 -10.22
CA ASP A 235 -20.34 17.25 -10.32
C ASP A 235 -20.44 17.95 -11.67
N LYS A 236 -21.12 17.35 -12.65
CA LYS A 236 -21.18 17.79 -14.05
C LYS A 236 -21.50 19.28 -14.21
N ILE A 237 -22.35 19.82 -13.34
CA ILE A 237 -22.71 21.24 -13.33
C ILE A 237 -21.51 22.09 -12.87
N GLY A 238 -20.93 21.76 -11.72
CA GLY A 238 -19.73 22.43 -11.20
C GLY A 238 -18.54 22.32 -12.15
N MET A 239 -18.30 21.15 -12.74
CA MET A 239 -17.26 20.95 -13.76
C MET A 239 -17.51 21.83 -15.00
N ALA A 240 -18.76 21.92 -15.46
CA ALA A 240 -19.11 22.81 -16.57
C ALA A 240 -18.84 24.29 -16.21
N THR A 241 -19.06 24.69 -14.96
CA THR A 241 -18.71 26.02 -14.46
C THR A 241 -17.19 26.22 -14.43
N LEU A 242 -16.39 25.24 -14.02
CA LEU A 242 -14.93 25.28 -14.16
C LEU A 242 -14.49 25.40 -15.63
N LYS A 243 -15.11 24.66 -16.56
CA LYS A 243 -14.82 24.80 -18.00
C LYS A 243 -15.10 26.21 -18.52
N GLN A 244 -16.17 26.87 -18.05
CA GLN A 244 -16.44 28.28 -18.38
C GLN A 244 -15.36 29.23 -17.88
N LEU A 245 -14.70 28.88 -16.77
CA LEU A 245 -13.55 29.62 -16.22
C LEU A 245 -12.24 29.33 -16.96
N GLY A 246 -12.24 28.41 -17.92
CA GLY A 246 -11.08 28.08 -18.77
C GLY A 246 -10.27 26.87 -18.32
N PHE A 247 -10.72 26.14 -17.31
CA PHE A 247 -10.09 24.88 -16.89
C PHE A 247 -10.36 23.78 -17.92
N ASP A 248 -9.34 22.96 -18.19
CA ASP A 248 -9.49 21.73 -18.96
C ASP A 248 -9.84 20.53 -18.07
N ASP A 249 -10.15 19.39 -18.68
CA ASP A 249 -10.61 18.20 -17.96
C ASP A 249 -9.60 17.67 -16.94
N GLU A 250 -8.29 17.66 -17.25
CA GLU A 250 -7.30 17.06 -16.36
C GLU A 250 -7.14 17.86 -15.06
N ILE A 251 -7.11 19.20 -15.14
CA ILE A 251 -7.02 20.03 -13.93
C ILE A 251 -8.34 20.06 -13.16
N ILE A 252 -9.48 19.87 -13.84
CA ILE A 252 -10.77 19.74 -13.16
C ILE A 252 -10.75 18.50 -12.26
N GLU A 253 -10.31 17.35 -12.77
CA GLU A 253 -10.16 16.13 -11.98
C GLU A 253 -9.27 16.37 -10.74
N ASP A 254 -8.15 17.08 -10.89
CA ASP A 254 -7.26 17.40 -9.78
C ASP A 254 -7.92 18.34 -8.75
N ILE A 255 -8.77 19.28 -9.20
CA ILE A 255 -9.53 20.19 -8.34
C ILE A 255 -10.62 19.46 -7.55
N LEU A 256 -11.25 18.42 -8.12
CA LEU A 256 -12.28 17.63 -7.44
C LEU A 256 -11.71 16.87 -6.22
N HIS A 257 -10.43 16.53 -6.27
CA HIS A 257 -9.69 15.87 -5.19
C HIS A 257 -8.90 16.84 -4.29
N ALA A 258 -9.02 18.14 -4.53
CA ALA A 258 -8.33 19.16 -3.75
C ALA A 258 -8.93 19.30 -2.34
N THR A 259 -8.11 19.73 -1.37
CA THR A 259 -8.64 20.13 -0.05
C THR A 259 -8.92 21.62 -0.04
N ALA A 260 -10.15 21.97 0.35
CA ALA A 260 -10.64 23.34 0.46
C ALA A 260 -11.40 23.52 1.79
N ASP A 261 -11.88 24.73 2.07
CA ASP A 261 -12.64 25.01 3.31
C ASP A 261 -14.00 24.29 3.33
N THR A 262 -14.57 24.02 2.15
CA THR A 262 -15.79 23.22 1.96
C THR A 262 -15.60 22.25 0.80
N PRO A 263 -16.38 21.15 0.72
CA PRO A 263 -16.38 20.27 -0.45
C PRO A 263 -16.61 21.01 -1.76
N PHE A 264 -16.23 20.37 -2.87
CA PHE A 264 -16.45 20.91 -4.22
C PHE A 264 -17.92 21.25 -4.45
N PRO A 265 -18.24 22.44 -4.99
CA PRO A 265 -19.63 22.84 -5.20
C PRO A 265 -20.19 22.22 -6.51
N SER A 266 -20.52 20.94 -6.45
CA SER A 266 -20.95 20.07 -7.56
C SER A 266 -22.09 20.63 -8.44
N ASN A 267 -22.96 21.47 -7.87
CA ASN A 267 -24.14 22.04 -8.54
C ASN A 267 -24.05 23.55 -8.80
N GLU A 268 -22.90 24.18 -8.54
CA GLU A 268 -22.76 25.63 -8.70
C GLU A 268 -22.68 26.03 -10.17
N THR A 269 -23.50 27.00 -10.56
CA THR A 269 -23.60 27.53 -11.93
C THR A 269 -23.04 28.95 -12.04
N ASP A 270 -22.89 29.63 -10.91
CA ASP A 270 -22.35 30.98 -10.83
C ASP A 270 -20.82 30.94 -10.83
N SER A 271 -20.24 31.45 -11.92
CA SER A 271 -18.79 31.55 -12.10
C SER A 271 -18.10 32.36 -11.00
N GLU A 272 -18.75 33.39 -10.44
CA GLU A 272 -18.14 34.20 -9.39
C GLU A 272 -18.12 33.44 -8.05
N LYS A 273 -19.18 32.69 -7.73
CA LYS A 273 -19.17 31.83 -6.55
C LYS A 273 -18.16 30.70 -6.67
N MET A 274 -18.01 30.12 -7.87
CA MET A 274 -16.96 29.14 -8.14
C MET A 274 -15.56 29.75 -7.96
N ARG A 275 -15.32 30.99 -8.43
CA ARG A 275 -14.07 31.73 -8.17
C ARG A 275 -13.82 31.95 -6.69
N GLU A 276 -14.85 32.30 -5.91
CA GLU A 276 -14.70 32.44 -4.46
C GLU A 276 -14.37 31.11 -3.78
N TRP A 277 -14.97 30.00 -4.22
CA TRP A 277 -14.63 28.67 -3.71
C TRP A 277 -13.19 28.26 -4.08
N LEU A 278 -12.74 28.50 -5.32
CA LEU A 278 -11.38 28.21 -5.77
C LEU A 278 -10.32 28.92 -4.90
N LYS A 279 -10.62 30.13 -4.40
CA LYS A 279 -9.74 30.83 -3.44
C LYS A 279 -9.61 30.09 -2.10
N THR A 280 -10.49 29.16 -1.76
CA THR A 280 -10.41 28.39 -0.51
C THR A 280 -9.58 27.12 -0.62
N VAL A 281 -9.16 26.74 -1.84
CA VAL A 281 -8.30 25.58 -2.08
C VAL A 281 -6.94 25.78 -1.41
N LYS A 282 -6.55 24.80 -0.59
CA LYS A 282 -5.32 24.78 0.23
C LYS A 282 -4.35 23.68 -0.19
N TYR A 283 -4.85 22.52 -0.60
CA TYR A 283 -4.04 21.42 -1.11
C TYR A 283 -4.43 21.15 -2.56
N LEU A 284 -3.44 21.10 -3.43
CA LEU A 284 -3.63 20.77 -4.85
C LEU A 284 -2.50 19.84 -5.29
N ASN A 285 -2.84 18.71 -5.89
CA ASN A 285 -1.87 17.83 -6.52
C ASN A 285 -2.19 17.74 -8.01
N ILE A 286 -1.28 18.27 -8.82
CA ILE A 286 -1.34 18.26 -10.29
C ILE A 286 -0.16 17.45 -10.87
N GLY A 287 0.50 16.66 -10.01
CA GLY A 287 1.51 15.71 -10.43
C GLY A 287 0.94 14.70 -11.42
N GLN A 288 1.82 14.08 -12.21
CA GLN A 288 1.47 13.08 -13.24
C GLN A 288 0.70 13.62 -14.47
N ARG A 289 0.31 14.90 -14.49
CA ARG A 289 -0.24 15.53 -15.71
C ARG A 289 0.88 15.93 -16.67
N LYS A 290 0.54 16.06 -17.94
CA LYS A 290 1.45 16.69 -18.92
C LYS A 290 1.45 18.20 -18.71
N ASP A 291 2.63 18.81 -18.64
CA ASP A 291 2.80 20.27 -18.54
C ASP A 291 1.93 20.92 -17.43
N PRO A 292 1.91 20.39 -16.19
CA PRO A 292 0.89 20.76 -15.18
C PRO A 292 0.89 22.25 -14.84
N LEU A 293 2.07 22.87 -14.83
CA LEU A 293 2.27 24.28 -14.52
C LEU A 293 1.86 25.24 -15.65
N LYS A 294 1.55 24.73 -16.85
CA LYS A 294 1.08 25.54 -17.98
C LYS A 294 -0.45 25.56 -18.10
N ARG A 295 -1.16 24.85 -17.23
CA ARG A 295 -2.63 24.77 -17.26
C ARG A 295 -3.27 26.09 -16.84
N ALA A 296 -4.39 26.42 -17.47
CA ALA A 296 -5.13 27.63 -17.20
C ALA A 296 -5.84 27.57 -15.83
N GLY A 297 -6.03 28.74 -15.22
CA GLY A 297 -6.84 28.87 -13.99
C GLY A 297 -6.10 28.58 -12.69
N LEU A 298 -4.81 28.19 -12.71
CA LEU A 298 -4.00 28.06 -11.50
C LEU A 298 -3.95 29.36 -10.66
N ASP A 299 -4.02 30.51 -11.33
CA ASP A 299 -4.05 31.84 -10.72
C ASP A 299 -5.34 32.11 -9.91
N LEU A 300 -6.39 31.32 -10.15
CA LEU A 300 -7.67 31.39 -9.43
C LEU A 300 -7.65 30.67 -8.08
N MET A 301 -6.57 29.93 -7.77
CA MET A 301 -6.35 29.25 -6.49
C MET A 301 -5.15 29.87 -5.73
N PRO A 302 -5.19 31.18 -5.38
CA PRO A 302 -4.03 31.89 -4.85
C PRO A 302 -3.61 31.47 -3.42
N ASN A 303 -4.47 30.72 -2.72
CA ASN A 303 -4.25 30.33 -1.32
C ASN A 303 -3.75 28.90 -1.13
N VAL A 304 -3.32 28.23 -2.20
CA VAL A 304 -2.66 26.92 -2.11
C VAL A 304 -1.46 27.00 -1.16
N GLU A 305 -1.47 26.14 -0.15
CA GLU A 305 -0.43 25.99 0.87
C GLU A 305 0.42 24.73 0.63
N VAL A 306 -0.14 23.70 -0.01
CA VAL A 306 0.56 22.46 -0.35
C VAL A 306 0.33 22.15 -1.83
N LEU A 307 1.43 22.04 -2.58
CA LEU A 307 1.40 21.79 -4.01
C LEU A 307 2.20 20.53 -4.37
N GLY A 308 1.52 19.56 -4.99
CA GLY A 308 2.16 18.40 -5.62
C GLY A 308 2.32 18.60 -7.13
N ILE A 309 3.54 18.45 -7.64
CA ILE A 309 3.89 18.53 -9.07
C ILE A 309 4.78 17.37 -9.52
N GLY A 310 4.87 16.30 -8.72
CA GLY A 310 5.77 15.18 -8.96
C GLY A 310 5.44 14.33 -10.19
N PHE A 311 6.39 13.48 -10.57
CA PHE A 311 6.32 12.45 -11.61
C PHE A 311 6.10 12.95 -13.03
N THR A 312 6.39 14.23 -13.28
CA THR A 312 6.35 14.79 -14.64
C THR A 312 7.54 15.74 -14.82
N PRO A 313 8.21 15.74 -15.98
CA PRO A 313 9.28 16.68 -16.25
C PRO A 313 8.80 18.13 -16.16
N ILE A 314 9.54 18.97 -15.42
CA ILE A 314 9.25 20.40 -15.26
C ILE A 314 10.39 21.23 -15.84
N ASP A 315 10.13 21.86 -16.99
CA ASP A 315 11.09 22.73 -17.65
C ASP A 315 11.06 24.19 -17.14
N ASP A 316 9.90 24.65 -16.65
CA ASP A 316 9.71 26.01 -16.13
C ASP A 316 8.99 25.99 -14.78
N VAL A 317 9.73 26.36 -13.74
CA VAL A 317 9.25 26.44 -12.35
C VAL A 317 8.61 27.78 -12.01
N LYS A 318 8.69 28.80 -12.89
CA LYS A 318 8.16 30.15 -12.62
C LYS A 318 6.68 30.17 -12.23
N PRO A 319 5.79 29.34 -12.80
CA PRO A 319 4.39 29.35 -12.40
C PRO A 319 4.17 28.98 -10.93
N ILE A 320 5.08 28.26 -10.27
CA ILE A 320 4.99 27.96 -8.83
C ILE A 320 4.98 29.25 -8.00
N LEU A 321 5.67 30.29 -8.47
CA LEU A 321 5.83 31.56 -7.75
C LEU A 321 4.53 32.34 -7.58
N GLN A 322 3.43 31.96 -8.24
CA GLN A 322 2.13 32.58 -8.04
C GLN A 322 1.49 32.20 -6.69
N PHE A 323 1.84 31.04 -6.12
CA PHE A 323 1.29 30.54 -4.86
C PHE A 323 1.97 31.19 -3.66
N LYS A 324 1.57 32.41 -3.34
CA LYS A 324 2.22 33.24 -2.30
C LYS A 324 2.05 32.73 -0.86
N LYS A 325 1.20 31.73 -0.64
CA LYS A 325 0.99 31.07 0.66
C LYS A 325 1.59 29.67 0.73
N LEU A 326 2.38 29.28 -0.27
CA LEU A 326 2.93 27.93 -0.36
C LEU A 326 3.85 27.62 0.83
N LYS A 327 3.52 26.59 1.59
CA LYS A 327 4.27 26.07 2.73
C LYS A 327 4.97 24.76 2.38
N GLN A 328 4.38 23.93 1.53
CA GLN A 328 4.96 22.66 1.13
C GLN A 328 4.92 22.47 -0.38
N LEU A 329 6.03 21.99 -0.93
CA LEU A 329 6.19 21.76 -2.37
C LEU A 329 6.76 20.37 -2.61
N TRP A 330 5.97 19.51 -3.28
CA TRP A 330 6.34 18.12 -3.54
C TRP A 330 6.68 17.90 -5.01
N MET A 331 7.96 17.65 -5.31
CA MET A 331 8.52 17.68 -6.66
C MET A 331 9.26 16.40 -7.04
N THR A 332 8.85 15.25 -6.52
CA THR A 332 9.48 13.96 -6.80
C THR A 332 9.58 13.70 -8.28
N SER A 333 10.75 13.30 -8.79
CA SER A 333 10.94 12.92 -10.20
C SER A 333 10.41 13.97 -11.19
N THR A 334 10.86 15.22 -11.04
CA THR A 334 10.53 16.34 -11.94
C THR A 334 11.67 16.74 -12.87
N GLY A 335 12.89 16.28 -12.59
CA GLY A 335 14.09 16.64 -13.35
C GLY A 335 14.61 18.05 -13.05
N VAL A 336 13.98 18.80 -12.13
CA VAL A 336 14.44 20.12 -11.71
C VAL A 336 15.79 20.00 -11.00
N LYS A 337 16.77 20.80 -11.44
CA LYS A 337 18.14 20.82 -10.88
C LYS A 337 18.51 22.15 -10.21
N ASP A 338 17.82 23.24 -10.56
CA ASP A 338 18.06 24.56 -10.01
C ASP A 338 16.94 24.92 -9.02
N TYR A 339 17.29 24.99 -7.73
CA TYR A 339 16.38 25.29 -6.63
C TYR A 339 16.45 26.74 -6.15
N GLN A 340 17.15 27.64 -6.85
CA GLN A 340 17.27 29.05 -6.45
C GLN A 340 15.92 29.78 -6.42
N PHE A 341 14.93 29.34 -7.20
CA PHE A 341 13.58 29.93 -7.22
C PHE A 341 12.87 29.84 -5.87
N LEU A 342 13.25 28.90 -4.99
CA LEU A 342 12.65 28.73 -3.67
C LEU A 342 12.86 29.96 -2.77
N LYS A 343 13.87 30.81 -3.04
CA LYS A 343 14.10 32.07 -2.30
C LYS A 343 12.92 33.04 -2.39
N GLU A 344 12.15 32.94 -3.48
CA GLU A 344 10.95 33.73 -3.71
C GLU A 344 9.71 33.15 -2.98
N ILE A 345 9.90 32.08 -2.21
CA ILE A 345 8.85 31.39 -1.42
C ILE A 345 9.29 31.36 0.07
N PRO A 346 9.34 32.52 0.76
CA PRO A 346 9.86 32.61 2.13
C PRO A 346 8.99 31.89 3.18
N THR A 347 7.79 31.45 2.79
CA THR A 347 6.84 30.69 3.62
C THR A 347 7.10 29.18 3.60
N LEU A 348 8.06 28.70 2.80
CA LEU A 348 8.30 27.28 2.63
C LEU A 348 8.83 26.63 3.92
N GLU A 349 8.10 25.62 4.39
CA GLU A 349 8.40 24.81 5.57
C GLU A 349 8.65 23.33 5.18
N GLY A 350 8.25 22.90 3.99
CA GLY A 350 8.41 21.53 3.54
C GLY A 350 8.80 21.41 2.07
N ILE A 351 9.74 20.52 1.76
CA ILE A 351 10.14 20.26 0.38
C ILE A 351 10.41 18.76 0.13
N ASP A 352 9.95 18.27 -1.01
CA ASP A 352 10.31 16.96 -1.54
C ASP A 352 11.08 17.10 -2.86
N LEU A 353 12.31 16.62 -2.85
CA LEU A 353 13.27 16.62 -3.95
C LEU A 353 13.67 15.20 -4.36
N SER A 354 12.89 14.19 -3.96
CA SER A 354 13.19 12.79 -4.22
C SER A 354 13.31 12.51 -5.71
N GLN A 355 14.23 11.61 -6.09
CA GLN A 355 14.43 11.16 -7.47
C GLN A 355 14.68 12.29 -8.48
N ASN A 356 15.26 13.41 -8.04
CA ASN A 356 15.67 14.49 -8.94
C ASN A 356 17.16 14.44 -9.28
N GLY A 357 17.88 13.38 -8.90
CA GLY A 357 19.33 13.25 -9.09
C GLY A 357 20.10 14.41 -8.45
N VAL A 358 19.71 14.76 -7.22
CA VAL A 358 20.39 15.72 -6.35
C VAL A 358 21.55 15.00 -5.68
N SER A 359 22.71 15.64 -5.62
CA SER A 359 23.87 15.13 -4.88
C SER A 359 24.43 16.14 -3.87
N ASP A 360 24.12 17.42 -4.07
CA ASP A 360 24.55 18.52 -3.20
C ASP A 360 23.31 19.24 -2.64
N LEU A 361 23.22 19.26 -1.30
CA LEU A 361 22.15 19.91 -0.56
C LEU A 361 22.51 21.33 -0.10
N GLY A 362 23.66 21.88 -0.51
CA GLY A 362 24.18 23.17 -0.03
C GLY A 362 23.20 24.34 -0.18
N PHE A 363 22.33 24.32 -1.20
CA PHE A 363 21.29 25.33 -1.39
C PHE A 363 20.27 25.38 -0.23
N LEU A 364 20.16 24.32 0.59
CA LEU A 364 19.29 24.30 1.78
C LEU A 364 19.74 25.29 2.86
N GLU A 365 20.97 25.81 2.84
CA GLU A 365 21.43 26.84 3.79
C GLU A 365 20.53 28.06 3.82
N GLU A 366 19.93 28.39 2.68
CA GLU A 366 19.11 29.58 2.50
C GLU A 366 17.67 29.40 3.01
N PHE A 367 17.31 28.19 3.46
CA PHE A 367 15.95 27.82 3.90
C PHE A 367 15.92 27.29 5.34
N PRO A 368 16.36 28.06 6.35
CA PRO A 368 16.51 27.58 7.73
C PRO A 368 15.17 27.26 8.43
N ASN A 369 14.04 27.67 7.86
CA ASN A 369 12.69 27.43 8.39
C ASN A 369 12.11 26.07 7.96
N LEU A 370 12.83 25.29 7.15
CA LEU A 370 12.37 23.97 6.72
C LEU A 370 12.21 23.03 7.93
N LYS A 371 10.99 22.50 8.05
CA LYS A 371 10.57 21.47 9.01
C LYS A 371 10.53 20.09 8.37
N VAL A 372 10.29 20.01 7.06
CA VAL A 372 10.21 18.75 6.33
C VAL A 372 11.14 18.78 5.13
N VAL A 373 12.04 17.80 5.07
CA VAL A 373 12.91 17.57 3.89
C VAL A 373 12.80 16.12 3.49
N SER A 374 12.39 15.88 2.25
CA SER A 374 12.46 14.57 1.60
C SER A 374 13.38 14.66 0.39
N ALA A 375 14.35 13.76 0.30
CA ALA A 375 15.30 13.69 -0.81
C ALA A 375 15.68 12.23 -1.10
N ALA A 376 14.71 11.32 -1.05
CA ALA A 376 14.93 9.90 -1.28
C ALA A 376 15.32 9.58 -2.73
N GLY A 377 16.05 8.49 -2.95
CA GLY A 377 16.39 8.01 -4.30
C GLY A 377 17.26 8.99 -5.08
N ASN A 378 18.28 9.52 -4.41
CA ASN A 378 19.24 10.48 -4.94
C ASN A 378 20.67 9.92 -4.76
N ASP A 379 21.70 10.73 -5.04
CA ASP A 379 23.11 10.35 -4.87
C ASP A 379 23.78 11.14 -3.72
N ILE A 380 23.02 11.43 -2.66
CA ILE A 380 23.49 12.26 -1.54
C ILE A 380 24.42 11.45 -0.63
N GLU A 381 25.59 12.01 -0.34
CA GLU A 381 26.57 11.45 0.61
C GLU A 381 26.83 12.44 1.76
N ASP A 382 27.06 13.71 1.44
CA ASP A 382 27.29 14.77 2.41
C ASP A 382 25.98 15.45 2.83
N ILE A 383 25.64 15.30 4.10
CA ILE A 383 24.46 15.94 4.73
C ILE A 383 24.85 17.03 5.74
N THR A 384 26.09 17.51 5.72
CA THR A 384 26.62 18.52 6.67
C THR A 384 25.72 19.74 6.78
N ILE A 385 25.11 20.14 5.67
CA ILE A 385 24.22 21.31 5.63
C ILE A 385 22.99 21.16 6.54
N LEU A 386 22.50 19.94 6.78
CA LEU A 386 21.32 19.71 7.61
C LEU A 386 21.53 20.19 9.05
N ALA A 387 22.77 20.28 9.53
CA ALA A 387 23.08 20.86 10.84
C ALA A 387 22.59 22.31 11.01
N LYS A 388 22.35 23.04 9.91
CA LYS A 388 21.81 24.41 9.91
C LYS A 388 20.28 24.46 10.03
N LEU A 389 19.56 23.40 9.68
CA LEU A 389 18.10 23.35 9.66
C LEU A 389 17.54 23.02 11.05
N LYS A 390 17.69 23.95 12.01
CA LYS A 390 17.32 23.73 13.42
C LYS A 390 15.82 23.50 13.65
N ALA A 391 14.97 23.89 12.69
CA ALA A 391 13.54 23.65 12.71
C ALA A 391 13.13 22.27 12.14
N LEU A 392 14.07 21.44 11.67
CA LEU A 392 13.77 20.18 11.00
C LEU A 392 13.08 19.19 11.95
N GLU A 393 11.87 18.78 11.58
CA GLU A 393 10.99 17.87 12.30
C GLU A 393 10.89 16.50 11.61
N SER A 394 10.95 16.46 10.28
CA SER A 394 10.86 15.23 9.49
C SER A 394 11.92 15.20 8.39
N LEU A 395 12.64 14.09 8.29
CA LEU A 395 13.70 13.89 7.31
C LEU A 395 13.55 12.54 6.62
N ASN A 396 13.54 12.53 5.29
CA ASN A 396 13.66 11.32 4.48
C ASN A 396 14.89 11.43 3.55
N LEU A 397 15.84 10.50 3.72
CA LEU A 397 17.02 10.34 2.87
C LEU A 397 17.18 8.87 2.43
N ASP A 398 16.09 8.14 2.29
CA ASP A 398 16.13 6.74 1.83
C ASP A 398 16.83 6.61 0.48
N HIS A 399 17.46 5.47 0.22
CA HIS A 399 18.13 5.18 -1.06
C HIS A 399 19.12 6.27 -1.47
N ASN A 400 20.08 6.55 -0.58
CA ASN A 400 21.19 7.47 -0.82
C ASN A 400 22.52 6.77 -0.47
N LYS A 401 23.59 7.54 -0.24
CA LYS A 401 24.93 7.04 0.09
C LYS A 401 25.43 7.61 1.43
N VAL A 402 24.51 8.01 2.31
CA VAL A 402 24.84 8.64 3.59
C VAL A 402 25.56 7.65 4.49
N THR A 403 26.63 8.11 5.12
CA THR A 403 27.46 7.33 6.06
C THR A 403 27.55 8.03 7.43
N ASP A 404 27.79 9.34 7.44
CA ASP A 404 27.94 10.14 8.65
C ASP A 404 26.62 10.85 9.02
N LEU A 405 26.09 10.52 10.21
CA LEU A 405 24.89 11.16 10.77
C LEU A 405 25.22 12.32 11.74
N SER A 406 26.50 12.62 11.99
CA SER A 406 26.91 13.69 12.92
C SER A 406 26.22 15.04 12.71
N PRO A 407 25.86 15.47 11.47
CA PRO A 407 25.13 16.72 11.26
C PRO A 407 23.73 16.75 11.90
N LEU A 408 23.14 15.58 12.17
CA LEU A 408 21.83 15.46 12.80
C LEU A 408 21.89 15.63 14.32
N ALA A 409 23.07 15.57 14.97
CA ALA A 409 23.22 15.48 16.43
C ALA A 409 22.51 16.62 17.20
N ASP A 410 22.53 17.84 16.67
CA ASP A 410 21.94 19.02 17.33
C ASP A 410 20.49 19.33 16.87
N LEU A 411 19.92 18.53 15.97
CA LEU A 411 18.55 18.74 15.48
C LEU A 411 17.52 18.19 16.48
N SER A 412 17.20 18.99 17.50
CA SER A 412 16.35 18.58 18.63
C SER A 412 14.86 18.47 18.31
N GLN A 413 14.43 19.00 17.15
CA GLN A 413 13.03 18.99 16.72
C GLN A 413 12.63 17.73 15.96
N LEU A 414 13.58 16.86 15.60
CA LEU A 414 13.31 15.65 14.83
C LEU A 414 12.28 14.74 15.52
N THR A 415 11.22 14.41 14.78
CA THR A 415 10.12 13.52 15.16
C THR A 415 10.11 12.24 14.35
N ALA A 416 10.48 12.32 13.07
CA ALA A 416 10.54 11.19 12.16
C ALA A 416 11.80 11.27 11.28
N VAL A 417 12.52 10.16 11.19
CA VAL A 417 13.74 10.05 10.37
C VAL A 417 13.70 8.75 9.58
N SER A 418 13.86 8.86 8.26
CA SER A 418 13.96 7.74 7.33
C SER A 418 15.30 7.76 6.61
N LEU A 419 16.04 6.66 6.72
CA LEU A 419 17.42 6.48 6.27
C LEU A 419 17.60 5.07 5.68
N ASP A 420 16.54 4.47 5.17
CA ASP A 420 16.57 3.13 4.59
C ASP A 420 17.54 3.10 3.40
N ASN A 421 18.25 1.98 3.22
CA ASN A 421 19.16 1.75 2.11
C ASN A 421 20.19 2.88 1.96
N ASN A 422 21.01 3.01 3.00
CA ASN A 422 22.18 3.88 3.04
C ASN A 422 23.42 3.05 3.43
N ARG A 423 24.46 3.69 3.96
CA ARG A 423 25.71 3.04 4.39
C ARG A 423 26.04 3.42 5.83
N ILE A 424 25.01 3.53 6.67
CA ILE A 424 25.13 3.98 8.04
C ILE A 424 25.69 2.85 8.91
N THR A 425 26.63 3.20 9.78
CA THR A 425 27.22 2.27 10.76
C THR A 425 26.96 2.70 12.20
N ASP A 426 26.72 3.99 12.44
CA ASP A 426 26.67 4.60 13.77
C ASP A 426 25.40 5.46 13.94
N LEU A 427 24.68 5.28 15.06
CA LEU A 427 23.44 5.99 15.39
C LEU A 427 23.59 7.01 16.52
N SER A 428 24.81 7.34 16.94
CA SER A 428 25.08 8.23 18.07
C SER A 428 24.40 9.60 17.93
N ALA A 429 24.33 10.13 16.71
CA ALA A 429 23.67 11.40 16.41
C ALA A 429 22.14 11.39 16.62
N LEU A 430 21.51 10.21 16.67
CA LEU A 430 20.08 10.03 16.91
C LEU A 430 19.76 9.68 18.37
N GLN A 431 20.78 9.47 19.21
CA GLN A 431 20.57 9.18 20.63
C GLN A 431 19.96 10.38 21.37
N ASN A 432 19.14 10.09 22.38
CA ASN A 432 18.52 11.06 23.30
C ASN A 432 17.67 12.16 22.64
N LYS A 433 17.21 11.96 21.39
CA LYS A 433 16.28 12.86 20.71
C LYS A 433 14.91 12.80 21.37
N LYS A 434 14.60 13.82 22.18
CA LYS A 434 13.39 13.86 23.01
C LYS A 434 12.07 13.91 22.23
N LYS A 435 12.10 14.21 20.93
CA LYS A 435 10.91 14.24 20.08
C LYS A 435 10.82 13.11 19.06
N LEU A 436 11.87 12.30 18.91
CA LEU A 436 11.95 11.28 17.87
C LEU A 436 11.06 10.09 18.24
N THR A 437 9.98 9.90 17.49
CA THR A 437 9.00 8.82 17.69
C THR A 437 9.06 7.76 16.60
N ARG A 438 9.55 8.09 15.40
CA ARG A 438 9.63 7.16 14.26
C ARG A 438 11.02 7.12 13.65
N LEU A 439 11.56 5.92 13.46
CA LEU A 439 12.87 5.70 12.86
C LEU A 439 12.87 4.52 11.88
N TYR A 440 13.27 4.77 10.65
CA TYR A 440 13.40 3.76 9.58
C TYR A 440 14.86 3.74 9.10
N ILE A 441 15.54 2.60 9.30
CA ILE A 441 16.99 2.41 9.09
C ILE A 441 17.30 1.04 8.48
N SER A 442 16.35 0.45 7.76
CA SER A 442 16.52 -0.82 7.05
C SER A 442 17.62 -0.75 6.00
N LEU A 443 18.12 -1.91 5.56
CA LEU A 443 19.10 -2.04 4.48
C LEU A 443 20.38 -1.23 4.76
N ASN A 444 20.82 -1.20 6.03
CA ASN A 444 22.13 -0.69 6.45
C ASN A 444 22.95 -1.86 7.03
N PRO A 445 23.59 -2.69 6.18
CA PRO A 445 24.10 -4.01 6.59
C PRO A 445 25.31 -3.98 7.54
N GLN A 446 25.90 -2.80 7.77
CA GLN A 446 27.02 -2.59 8.71
C GLN A 446 26.58 -1.85 9.99
N LEU A 447 25.28 -1.63 10.16
CA LEU A 447 24.72 -0.91 11.28
C LEU A 447 25.00 -1.62 12.62
N ASP A 448 25.39 -0.84 13.63
CA ASP A 448 25.39 -1.26 15.03
C ASP A 448 24.21 -0.61 15.78
N ILE A 449 23.10 -1.34 15.85
CA ILE A 449 21.89 -0.90 16.53
C ILE A 449 21.99 -0.98 18.06
N SER A 450 22.98 -1.69 18.61
CA SER A 450 23.09 -1.91 20.06
C SER A 450 23.29 -0.61 20.85
N THR A 451 23.76 0.43 20.17
CA THR A 451 23.97 1.77 20.71
C THR A 451 22.72 2.66 20.67
N LEU A 452 21.62 2.22 20.06
CA LEU A 452 20.41 3.03 19.95
C LEU A 452 19.81 3.26 21.35
N LYS A 453 19.63 4.54 21.68
CA LYS A 453 19.00 4.98 22.93
C LYS A 453 18.12 6.19 22.67
N THR A 454 16.82 5.93 22.54
CA THR A 454 15.82 6.94 22.19
C THR A 454 14.58 6.67 22.99
N GLU A 455 14.44 7.39 24.10
CA GLU A 455 13.41 7.13 25.12
C GLU A 455 11.99 7.20 24.56
N ASN A 456 11.70 8.13 23.64
CA ASN A 456 10.35 8.36 23.10
C ASN A 456 10.12 7.69 21.74
N LEU A 457 11.00 6.78 21.32
CA LEU A 457 10.82 6.06 20.07
C LEU A 457 9.65 5.09 20.19
N GLU A 458 8.67 5.22 19.30
CA GLU A 458 7.42 4.44 19.27
C GLU A 458 7.44 3.38 18.16
N GLU A 459 8.10 3.68 17.04
CA GLU A 459 8.17 2.84 15.86
C GLU A 459 9.61 2.75 15.33
N LEU A 460 10.08 1.52 15.12
CA LEU A 460 11.41 1.23 14.59
C LEU A 460 11.36 0.14 13.51
N THR A 461 11.92 0.45 12.35
CA THR A 461 12.17 -0.51 11.27
C THR A 461 13.67 -0.60 11.01
N ALA A 462 14.26 -1.79 11.15
CA ALA A 462 15.67 -2.06 10.88
C ALA A 462 15.85 -3.43 10.20
N ASN A 463 15.11 -3.65 9.11
CA ASN A 463 15.16 -4.88 8.33
C ASN A 463 16.48 -4.98 7.58
N GLU A 464 17.08 -6.17 7.47
CA GLU A 464 18.33 -6.37 6.73
C GLU A 464 19.48 -5.44 7.20
N SER A 465 19.54 -5.14 8.50
CA SER A 465 20.48 -4.18 9.11
C SER A 465 21.41 -4.82 10.14
N ASN A 466 21.68 -6.12 10.02
CA ASN A 466 22.69 -6.85 10.82
C ASN A 466 22.41 -6.86 12.34
N VAL A 467 21.14 -6.78 12.74
CA VAL A 467 20.72 -6.92 14.15
C VAL A 467 20.95 -8.36 14.63
N LYS A 468 21.52 -8.53 15.83
CA LYS A 468 21.92 -9.84 16.37
C LYS A 468 21.15 -10.27 17.62
N ASP A 469 20.64 -9.30 18.38
CA ASP A 469 19.93 -9.52 19.62
C ASP A 469 18.96 -8.37 19.89
N LEU A 470 18.07 -8.56 20.86
CA LEU A 470 17.03 -7.60 21.24
C LEU A 470 17.43 -6.78 22.48
N GLN A 471 18.68 -6.84 22.96
CA GLN A 471 19.07 -6.21 24.23
C GLN A 471 18.97 -4.68 24.22
N PHE A 472 18.93 -4.07 23.04
CA PHE A 472 18.80 -2.62 22.89
C PHE A 472 17.40 -2.12 23.28
N VAL A 473 16.36 -2.96 23.25
CA VAL A 473 14.96 -2.50 23.45
C VAL A 473 14.71 -1.90 24.83
N LYS A 474 15.49 -2.29 25.85
CA LYS A 474 15.47 -1.68 27.20
C LYS A 474 15.85 -0.19 27.19
N ASN A 475 16.62 0.25 26.20
CA ASN A 475 17.00 1.64 25.99
C ASN A 475 15.97 2.42 25.15
N ASN A 476 14.92 1.74 24.69
CA ASN A 476 13.82 2.28 23.88
C ASN A 476 12.46 1.86 24.47
N PRO A 477 12.17 2.21 25.74
CA PRO A 477 11.05 1.65 26.51
C PRO A 477 9.65 2.06 26.01
N ASN A 478 9.55 3.03 25.08
CA ASN A 478 8.27 3.44 24.50
C ASN A 478 7.97 2.81 23.13
N LEU A 479 8.80 1.87 22.64
CA LEU A 479 8.50 1.17 21.40
C LEU A 479 7.18 0.43 21.51
N THR A 480 6.32 0.63 20.52
CA THR A 480 5.03 -0.06 20.34
C THR A 480 5.03 -0.96 19.11
N SER A 481 5.87 -0.63 18.12
CA SER A 481 6.04 -1.39 16.88
C SER A 481 7.53 -1.54 16.56
N LEU A 482 7.97 -2.79 16.38
CA LEU A 482 9.34 -3.13 16.07
C LEU A 482 9.39 -4.16 14.93
N THR A 483 10.08 -3.82 13.85
CA THR A 483 10.33 -4.75 12.75
C THR A 483 11.83 -4.87 12.44
N LEU A 484 12.29 -6.11 12.45
CA LEU A 484 13.68 -6.54 12.38
C LEU A 484 13.81 -7.74 11.43
N LYS A 485 13.09 -7.73 10.31
CA LYS A 485 13.10 -8.82 9.34
C LYS A 485 14.49 -9.07 8.76
N ASN A 486 14.77 -10.31 8.40
CA ASN A 486 15.95 -10.69 7.61
C ASN A 486 17.26 -10.21 8.26
N ASN A 487 17.39 -10.46 9.57
CA ASN A 487 18.55 -10.10 10.38
C ASN A 487 19.31 -11.37 10.85
N LYS A 488 20.01 -11.31 11.98
CA LYS A 488 20.83 -12.40 12.52
C LYS A 488 20.46 -12.72 13.97
N ILE A 489 19.19 -12.51 14.32
CA ILE A 489 18.67 -12.75 15.68
C ILE A 489 18.56 -14.26 15.89
N THR A 490 19.10 -14.78 16.99
CA THR A 490 19.08 -16.23 17.30
C THR A 490 18.14 -16.59 18.45
N GLU A 491 17.72 -15.60 19.23
CA GLU A 491 16.86 -15.75 20.41
C GLU A 491 16.10 -14.45 20.69
N LEU A 492 14.96 -14.56 21.38
CA LEU A 492 14.10 -13.43 21.71
C LEU A 492 14.46 -12.76 23.05
N GLN A 493 15.52 -13.21 23.71
CA GLN A 493 15.95 -12.70 25.01
C GLN A 493 16.21 -11.19 25.00
N GLY A 494 15.71 -10.50 26.02
CA GLY A 494 15.76 -9.04 26.18
C GLY A 494 14.46 -8.35 25.78
N ILE A 495 13.54 -9.04 25.10
CA ILE A 495 12.24 -8.47 24.72
C ILE A 495 11.31 -8.23 25.92
N GLU A 496 11.49 -9.00 26.99
CA GLU A 496 10.78 -8.89 28.25
C GLU A 496 11.01 -7.54 28.96
N GLU A 497 12.09 -6.82 28.61
CA GLU A 497 12.41 -5.50 29.15
C GLU A 497 11.55 -4.37 28.55
N ASN A 498 10.77 -4.65 27.49
CA ASN A 498 9.89 -3.67 26.88
C ASN A 498 8.42 -3.95 27.22
N GLU A 499 7.86 -3.10 28.09
CA GLU A 499 6.49 -3.22 28.60
C GLU A 499 5.40 -2.58 27.71
N LYS A 500 5.78 -1.96 26.58
CA LYS A 500 4.86 -1.23 25.69
C LYS A 500 4.81 -1.78 24.27
N LEU A 501 5.68 -2.71 23.93
CA LEU A 501 5.75 -3.29 22.60
C LEU A 501 4.49 -4.10 22.31
N VAL A 502 3.77 -3.73 21.24
CA VAL A 502 2.52 -4.38 20.83
C VAL A 502 2.75 -5.31 19.65
N ASN A 503 3.52 -4.85 18.66
CA ASN A 503 3.81 -5.60 17.44
C ASN A 503 5.31 -5.85 17.33
N LEU A 504 5.69 -7.12 17.22
CA LEU A 504 7.06 -7.55 16.94
C LEU A 504 7.09 -8.40 15.67
N ASP A 505 7.89 -7.96 14.70
CA ASP A 505 8.14 -8.72 13.47
C ASP A 505 9.64 -9.01 13.31
N VAL A 506 10.00 -10.27 13.48
CA VAL A 506 11.36 -10.82 13.39
C VAL A 506 11.43 -11.94 12.34
N GLU A 507 10.62 -11.84 11.29
CA GLU A 507 10.63 -12.79 10.17
C GLU A 507 12.02 -12.93 9.54
N GLY A 508 12.40 -14.12 9.06
CA GLY A 508 13.65 -14.31 8.32
C GLY A 508 14.91 -14.23 9.21
N ASN A 509 14.83 -14.71 10.44
CA ASN A 509 15.96 -14.72 11.39
C ASN A 509 16.43 -16.16 11.66
N GLN A 510 17.17 -16.38 12.75
CA GLN A 510 17.72 -17.69 13.15
C GLN A 510 17.20 -18.12 14.52
N ILE A 511 15.97 -17.72 14.86
CA ILE A 511 15.35 -17.95 16.17
C ILE A 511 14.96 -19.42 16.29
N LYS A 512 15.36 -20.06 17.40
CA LYS A 512 15.16 -21.51 17.63
C LYS A 512 14.14 -21.85 18.70
N THR A 513 13.80 -20.88 19.55
CA THR A 513 12.87 -21.04 20.66
C THR A 513 12.10 -19.75 20.89
N LEU A 514 10.85 -19.87 21.37
CA LEU A 514 10.07 -18.75 21.87
C LEU A 514 10.34 -18.44 23.35
N GLU A 515 10.99 -19.38 24.06
CA GLU A 515 11.33 -19.24 25.47
C GLU A 515 12.18 -18.00 25.73
N ILE A 516 11.86 -17.30 26.82
CA ILE A 516 12.59 -16.14 27.34
C ILE A 516 12.79 -16.31 28.86
N GLU A 517 13.78 -15.65 29.45
CA GLU A 517 14.06 -15.78 30.90
C GLU A 517 12.91 -15.24 31.79
N GLY A 518 12.07 -14.35 31.25
CA GLY A 518 11.01 -13.65 31.96
C GLY A 518 9.62 -13.88 31.38
N LYS A 519 8.75 -12.87 31.53
CA LYS A 519 7.44 -12.82 30.85
C LYS A 519 7.36 -11.54 30.05
N GLN A 520 6.82 -11.64 28.85
CA GLN A 520 6.52 -10.50 28.01
C GLN A 520 5.03 -10.15 28.19
N GLU A 521 4.74 -8.94 28.67
CA GLU A 521 3.39 -8.55 29.13
C GLU A 521 2.53 -7.82 28.08
N SER A 522 3.10 -7.34 26.97
CA SER A 522 2.46 -6.36 26.09
C SER A 522 2.36 -6.74 24.62
N VAL A 523 3.17 -7.68 24.13
CA VAL A 523 3.21 -8.10 22.73
C VAL A 523 1.92 -8.84 22.42
N VAL A 524 1.14 -8.26 21.53
CA VAL A 524 -0.13 -8.78 21.03
C VAL A 524 0.07 -9.55 19.74
N ARG A 525 0.98 -9.07 18.88
CA ARG A 525 1.30 -9.67 17.58
C ARG A 525 2.77 -10.02 17.48
N LEU A 526 3.06 -11.28 17.21
CA LEU A 526 4.41 -11.81 17.03
C LEU A 526 4.52 -12.50 15.68
N ASN A 527 5.37 -11.97 14.80
CA ASN A 527 5.76 -12.63 13.56
C ASN A 527 7.18 -13.19 13.69
N VAL A 528 7.28 -14.51 13.76
CA VAL A 528 8.51 -15.32 13.80
C VAL A 528 8.56 -16.25 12.57
N ALA A 529 7.89 -15.89 11.48
CA ALA A 529 7.94 -16.66 10.24
C ALA A 529 9.37 -16.78 9.69
N ASP A 530 9.66 -17.81 8.90
CA ASP A 530 10.99 -18.00 8.28
C ASP A 530 12.13 -17.96 9.32
N ASN A 531 12.04 -18.86 10.30
CA ASN A 531 13.01 -19.03 11.39
C ASN A 531 13.30 -20.54 11.58
N GLN A 532 13.85 -20.93 12.73
CA GLN A 532 14.34 -22.28 13.02
C GLN A 532 13.62 -22.91 14.23
N LEU A 533 12.37 -22.52 14.49
CA LEU A 533 11.56 -23.07 15.60
C LEU A 533 11.24 -24.53 15.32
N LYS A 534 11.37 -25.39 16.35
CA LYS A 534 11.01 -26.82 16.26
C LYS A 534 9.68 -27.18 16.92
N ASN A 535 9.20 -26.31 17.80
CA ASN A 535 7.93 -26.40 18.50
C ASN A 535 7.55 -24.98 18.96
N LEU A 536 6.44 -24.88 19.68
CA LEU A 536 5.91 -23.63 20.22
C LEU A 536 6.08 -23.52 21.74
N GLU A 537 6.97 -24.29 22.35
CA GLU A 537 7.29 -24.13 23.78
C GLU A 537 7.85 -22.71 24.02
N GLY A 538 7.50 -22.14 25.17
CA GLY A 538 7.76 -20.73 25.49
C GLY A 538 6.67 -19.75 25.03
N VAL A 539 5.68 -20.16 24.23
CA VAL A 539 4.57 -19.28 23.81
C VAL A 539 3.79 -18.69 25.00
N ASN A 540 3.73 -19.40 26.13
CA ASN A 540 3.09 -18.93 27.36
C ASN A 540 3.90 -17.89 28.16
N ASP A 541 5.10 -17.55 27.67
CA ASP A 541 5.88 -16.44 28.21
C ASP A 541 5.31 -15.08 27.75
N TYR A 542 4.52 -15.06 26.68
CA TYR A 542 3.88 -13.84 26.13
C TYR A 542 2.42 -13.75 26.61
N LYS A 543 2.16 -12.92 27.62
CA LYS A 543 0.87 -12.88 28.34
C LYS A 543 -0.27 -12.22 27.57
N ALA A 544 0.06 -11.27 26.69
CA ALA A 544 -0.90 -10.55 25.87
C ALA A 544 -1.00 -11.07 24.43
N LEU A 545 -0.28 -12.15 24.09
CA LEU A 545 -0.17 -12.61 22.71
C LEU A 545 -1.50 -13.17 22.22
N GLU A 546 -2.04 -12.53 21.17
CA GLU A 546 -3.28 -12.91 20.52
C GLU A 546 -3.04 -13.43 19.09
N ASP A 547 -1.97 -12.98 18.43
CA ASP A 547 -1.68 -13.30 17.02
C ASP A 547 -0.22 -13.74 16.84
N LEU A 548 -0.05 -14.98 16.39
CA LEU A 548 1.25 -15.60 16.15
C LEU A 548 1.38 -16.09 14.72
N ASN A 549 2.34 -15.54 13.97
CA ASN A 549 2.80 -16.13 12.72
C ASN A 549 4.12 -16.87 12.95
N ALA A 550 4.08 -18.20 12.87
CA ALA A 550 5.22 -19.11 12.94
C ALA A 550 5.32 -19.99 11.68
N SER A 551 4.84 -19.49 10.54
CA SER A 551 4.97 -20.16 9.24
C SER A 551 6.43 -20.32 8.82
N LYS A 552 6.72 -21.26 7.90
CA LYS A 552 8.07 -21.46 7.34
C LYS A 552 9.14 -21.68 8.43
N ASN A 553 8.84 -22.54 9.39
CA ASN A 553 9.79 -22.95 10.42
C ASN A 553 10.08 -24.47 10.31
N ASP A 554 10.79 -25.02 11.29
CA ASP A 554 11.06 -26.45 11.41
C ASP A 554 10.10 -27.14 12.41
N ILE A 555 8.87 -26.65 12.60
CA ILE A 555 7.98 -27.13 13.66
C ILE A 555 7.55 -28.58 13.39
N GLU A 556 7.85 -29.48 14.32
CA GLU A 556 7.58 -30.93 14.22
C GLU A 556 6.38 -31.37 15.07
N THR A 557 5.86 -30.50 15.94
CA THR A 557 4.72 -30.78 16.84
C THR A 557 4.07 -29.48 17.30
N LEU A 558 2.74 -29.47 17.39
CA LEU A 558 1.95 -28.43 18.04
C LEU A 558 1.67 -28.75 19.52
N ALA A 559 1.95 -29.97 19.96
CA ALA A 559 1.86 -30.31 21.37
C ALA A 559 2.84 -29.46 22.19
N ILE A 560 2.28 -28.73 23.16
CA ILE A 560 2.98 -27.97 24.19
C ILE A 560 2.55 -28.41 25.58
N THR A 561 3.43 -28.27 26.56
CA THR A 561 3.26 -28.79 27.93
C THR A 561 2.06 -28.16 28.64
N GLU A 562 1.87 -26.85 28.49
CA GLU A 562 0.74 -26.11 29.06
C GLU A 562 -0.09 -25.48 27.94
N PRO A 563 -1.40 -25.76 27.83
CA PRO A 563 -2.23 -25.15 26.78
C PRO A 563 -2.25 -23.62 26.86
N ASN A 564 -2.01 -22.96 25.73
CA ASN A 564 -2.09 -21.51 25.61
C ASN A 564 -3.55 -21.06 25.46
N LYS A 565 -3.97 -20.07 26.24
CA LYS A 565 -5.37 -19.61 26.31
C LYS A 565 -5.60 -18.20 25.79
N THR A 566 -4.57 -17.57 25.24
CA THR A 566 -4.60 -16.15 24.82
C THR A 566 -4.58 -16.01 23.30
N LEU A 567 -3.90 -16.92 22.60
CA LEU A 567 -3.83 -16.92 21.14
C LEU A 567 -5.21 -17.11 20.52
N LYS A 568 -5.56 -16.16 19.65
CA LYS A 568 -6.77 -16.16 18.82
C LYS A 568 -6.47 -16.54 17.38
N THR A 569 -5.29 -16.16 16.89
CA THR A 569 -4.84 -16.51 15.54
C THR A 569 -3.46 -17.14 15.56
N ILE A 570 -3.30 -18.22 14.77
CA ILE A 570 -2.01 -18.91 14.63
C ILE A 570 -1.75 -19.36 13.19
N ASP A 571 -0.68 -18.88 12.57
CA ASP A 571 -0.18 -19.40 11.30
C ASP A 571 1.02 -20.32 11.55
N VAL A 572 0.86 -21.61 11.26
CA VAL A 572 1.91 -22.65 11.31
C VAL A 572 2.01 -23.36 9.96
N SER A 573 1.65 -22.67 8.87
CA SER A 573 1.81 -23.19 7.52
C SER A 573 3.28 -23.37 7.15
N GLU A 574 3.56 -24.23 6.16
CA GLU A 574 4.91 -24.49 5.65
C GLU A 574 5.90 -24.96 6.75
N ASN A 575 5.45 -25.89 7.61
CA ASN A 575 6.24 -26.52 8.67
C ASN A 575 6.36 -28.05 8.46
N HIS A 576 6.77 -28.81 9.48
CA HIS A 576 6.91 -30.26 9.46
C HIS A 576 5.91 -30.99 10.38
N ILE A 577 4.74 -30.40 10.63
CA ILE A 577 3.76 -30.93 11.59
C ILE A 577 3.07 -32.18 11.01
N PRO A 578 3.01 -33.30 11.75
CA PRO A 578 2.35 -34.54 11.32
C PRO A 578 0.87 -34.35 10.98
N LYS A 579 0.41 -35.11 9.98
CA LYS A 579 -0.99 -35.05 9.52
C LYS A 579 -1.97 -35.39 10.65
N GLU A 580 -1.58 -36.25 11.58
CA GLU A 580 -2.36 -36.67 12.73
C GLU A 580 -2.77 -35.50 13.61
N GLU A 581 -1.87 -34.53 13.82
CA GLU A 581 -2.11 -33.32 14.60
C GLU A 581 -2.97 -32.29 13.86
N LEU A 582 -2.91 -32.31 12.52
CA LEU A 582 -3.62 -31.40 11.64
C LEU A 582 -5.02 -31.87 11.22
N ASN A 583 -5.40 -33.09 11.58
CA ASN A 583 -6.72 -33.63 11.27
C ASN A 583 -7.83 -32.80 11.96
N LEU A 584 -8.81 -32.39 11.17
CA LEU A 584 -9.94 -31.59 11.64
C LEU A 584 -10.87 -32.42 12.52
N ASN A 585 -11.27 -31.85 13.65
CA ASN A 585 -12.31 -32.37 14.52
C ASN A 585 -13.73 -32.04 13.97
N ASP A 586 -14.77 -32.41 14.71
CA ASP A 586 -16.17 -32.16 14.33
C ASP A 586 -16.52 -30.66 14.17
N GLN A 587 -15.73 -29.78 14.80
CA GLN A 587 -15.86 -28.32 14.69
C GLN A 587 -15.04 -27.74 13.54
N LYS A 588 -14.41 -28.59 12.71
CA LYS A 588 -13.49 -28.23 11.62
C LYS A 588 -12.23 -27.50 12.10
N ILE A 589 -11.79 -27.77 13.32
CA ILE A 589 -10.55 -27.22 13.90
C ILE A 589 -9.50 -28.35 13.97
N PRO A 590 -8.23 -28.11 13.61
CA PRO A 590 -7.17 -29.11 13.77
C PRO A 590 -7.07 -29.63 15.22
N SER A 591 -6.97 -30.95 15.40
CA SER A 591 -7.13 -31.59 16.70
C SER A 591 -6.09 -31.12 17.73
N ALA A 592 -4.82 -30.97 17.34
CA ALA A 592 -3.78 -30.45 18.23
C ALA A 592 -3.99 -28.98 18.59
N ILE A 593 -4.51 -28.16 17.65
CA ILE A 593 -4.88 -26.77 17.94
C ILE A 593 -6.01 -26.72 18.97
N ALA A 594 -7.06 -27.54 18.80
CA ALA A 594 -8.18 -27.58 19.75
C ALA A 594 -7.74 -28.01 21.17
N GLU A 595 -6.74 -28.89 21.29
CA GLU A 595 -6.22 -29.37 22.57
C GLU A 595 -5.27 -28.37 23.24
N HIS A 596 -4.31 -27.83 22.50
CA HIS A 596 -3.22 -27.03 23.05
C HIS A 596 -3.42 -25.52 22.93
N PHE A 597 -4.31 -25.07 22.05
CA PHE A 597 -4.59 -23.66 21.78
C PHE A 597 -6.10 -23.40 21.71
N PRO A 598 -6.87 -23.69 22.78
CA PRO A 598 -8.34 -23.69 22.78
C PRO A 598 -9.02 -22.34 22.46
N ALA A 599 -8.29 -21.23 22.46
CA ALA A 599 -8.82 -19.90 22.12
C ALA A 599 -8.62 -19.54 20.64
N VAL A 600 -7.95 -20.38 19.84
CA VAL A 600 -7.67 -20.11 18.43
C VAL A 600 -8.95 -20.25 17.60
N GLU A 601 -9.26 -19.20 16.85
CA GLU A 601 -10.43 -19.09 15.98
C GLU A 601 -10.04 -18.89 14.50
N GLY A 602 -8.78 -18.56 14.21
CA GLY A 602 -8.30 -18.32 12.84
C GLY A 602 -6.80 -18.62 12.67
N GLY A 603 -6.34 -18.69 11.42
CA GLY A 603 -4.96 -19.03 11.12
C GLY A 603 -4.79 -19.88 9.86
N SER A 604 -3.58 -20.38 9.64
CA SER A 604 -3.26 -21.31 8.55
C SER A 604 -2.39 -22.47 9.03
N ILE A 605 -2.66 -23.65 8.47
CA ILE A 605 -1.91 -24.89 8.70
C ILE A 605 -1.45 -25.52 7.37
N GLU A 606 -1.60 -24.79 6.25
CA GLU A 606 -1.39 -25.31 4.91
C GLU A 606 0.08 -25.67 4.65
N ASN A 607 0.34 -26.51 3.64
CA ASN A 607 1.69 -26.81 3.17
C ASN A 607 2.67 -27.39 4.19
N ASN A 608 2.16 -28.03 5.25
CA ASN A 608 2.99 -28.81 6.17
C ASN A 608 3.51 -30.11 5.50
N GLN A 609 4.81 -30.36 5.63
CA GLN A 609 5.51 -31.53 5.10
C GLN A 609 6.13 -32.34 6.25
N PRO A 610 5.42 -33.30 6.85
CA PRO A 610 5.96 -34.12 7.93
C PRO A 610 7.27 -34.79 7.53
N LYS A 611 8.28 -34.78 8.41
CA LYS A 611 9.50 -35.57 8.18
C LYS A 611 9.12 -37.05 8.16
N GLU A 612 9.52 -37.78 7.11
CA GLU A 612 9.29 -39.23 7.06
C GLU A 612 9.97 -39.87 8.27
N VAL A 613 9.19 -40.57 9.10
CA VAL A 613 9.73 -41.39 10.17
C VAL A 613 10.56 -42.49 9.50
N ASP A 614 11.88 -42.48 9.69
CA ASP A 614 12.77 -43.55 9.23
C ASP A 614 12.20 -44.89 9.67
N LYS A 615 11.63 -45.64 8.71
CA LYS A 615 10.95 -46.92 8.96
C LYS A 615 11.92 -48.03 9.38
N GLU A 616 13.23 -47.78 9.42
CA GLU A 616 14.23 -48.78 9.77
C GLU A 616 14.36 -49.05 11.28
N ALA A 617 13.74 -48.26 12.16
CA ALA A 617 13.82 -48.48 13.61
C ALA A 617 12.69 -49.35 14.22
N LYS A 618 11.72 -49.83 13.43
CA LYS A 618 10.56 -50.61 13.93
C LYS A 618 10.54 -52.09 13.57
N GLU A 619 11.61 -52.64 12.97
CA GLU A 619 11.73 -54.09 12.71
C GLU A 619 12.64 -54.84 13.72
N SER A 620 12.96 -54.23 14.87
CA SER A 620 13.70 -54.90 15.94
C SER A 620 13.04 -54.77 17.31
N GLU A 621 11.84 -55.33 17.47
CA GLU A 621 11.30 -55.77 18.78
C GLU A 621 10.62 -57.13 18.67
#